data_AF-A0A9N8VZM6-F1
#
_entry.id   AF-A0A9N8VZM6-F1
#
_cell.length_a   1.000
_cell.length_b   1.000
_cell.length_c   1.000
_cell.angle_alpha   90.00
_cell.angle_beta   90.00
_cell.angle_gamma   90.00
#
_symmetry.space_group_name_H-M   'P 1'
#
loop_
_entity.id
_entity.type
_entity.pdbx_description
1 polymer ?
#
loop_
_entity_poly.entity_id
_entity_poly.type
_entity_poly.pdbx_seq_one_letter_code
_entity_poly.pdbx_strand_id
1 'polypeptide(L)'
;MAIVQDIGYGYSNFLYMIISIATYLEVARRIHVNFGRYDYRLFLMMTVLTFLSVFPKVMLTTYGPHLYWCAEKNSLTNFLSIMITVGIPILTTIICFIRIRISLAKRRFIRLNNADLVGDRTVKTEEEIIIGKVARYVLVFVLQYIPMLVFAILVFIRRSHQTQTWSYVLLIFGFSCGGIGNAINFILSERLKTTEVKITDPDFSLEILSIKTSPPPDISSPALIRLKHESILEIDQDIAGFPTNLR
;
A
#
# COMPACT_ATOMS: atom_id res chain seq x y z
N MET A 1 11.92 -24.16 9.30
CA MET A 1 10.86 -23.63 8.42
C MET A 1 9.85 -22.77 9.19
N ALA A 2 9.21 -23.28 10.26
CA ALA A 2 8.24 -22.51 11.05
C ALA A 2 8.77 -21.17 11.62
N ILE A 3 10.02 -21.15 12.12
CA ILE A 3 10.65 -19.93 12.64
C ILE A 3 10.75 -18.84 11.56
N VAL A 4 11.17 -19.22 10.34
CA VAL A 4 11.32 -18.27 9.22
C VAL A 4 9.96 -17.69 8.81
N GLN A 5 8.91 -18.51 8.86
CA GLN A 5 7.55 -18.09 8.58
C GLN A 5 7.02 -17.12 9.65
N ASP A 6 7.23 -17.42 10.94
CA ASP A 6 6.87 -16.54 12.05
C ASP A 6 7.60 -15.19 11.98
N ILE A 7 8.89 -15.19 11.61
CA ILE A 7 9.66 -13.95 11.38
C ILE A 7 9.06 -13.16 10.23
N GLY A 8 8.78 -13.81 9.10
CA GLY A 8 8.21 -13.15 7.93
C GLY A 8 6.86 -12.48 8.22
N TYR A 9 5.96 -13.20 8.90
CA TYR A 9 4.65 -12.66 9.28
C TYR A 9 4.73 -11.58 10.34
N GLY A 10 5.53 -11.77 11.38
CA GLY A 10 5.74 -10.76 12.41
C GLY A 10 6.24 -9.46 11.77
N TYR A 11 7.24 -9.58 10.90
CA TYR A 11 7.82 -8.44 10.21
C TYR A 11 6.79 -7.69 9.35
N SER A 12 6.04 -8.38 8.50
CA SER A 12 5.02 -7.74 7.64
C SER A 12 3.90 -7.10 8.45
N ASN A 13 3.44 -7.73 9.53
CA ASN A 13 2.32 -7.23 10.32
C ASN A 13 2.72 -6.01 11.15
N PHE A 14 3.91 -6.02 11.75
CA PHE A 14 4.42 -4.84 12.45
C PHE A 14 4.71 -3.68 11.49
N LEU A 15 5.09 -3.96 10.23
CA LEU A 15 5.18 -2.95 9.18
C LEU A 15 3.82 -2.25 8.97
N TYR A 16 2.75 -3.00 8.74
CA TYR A 16 1.41 -2.43 8.59
C TYR A 16 0.96 -1.63 9.82
N MET A 17 1.25 -2.13 11.01
CA MET A 17 0.92 -1.44 12.26
C MET A 17 1.64 -0.10 12.38
N ILE A 18 2.97 -0.07 12.18
CA ILE A 18 3.77 1.15 12.33
C ILE A 18 3.40 2.18 11.26
N ILE A 19 3.25 1.76 10.00
CA ILE A 19 2.79 2.66 8.92
C ILE A 19 1.42 3.25 9.26
N SER A 20 0.48 2.44 9.75
CA SER A 20 -0.85 2.93 10.11
C SER A 20 -0.83 3.95 11.24
N ILE A 21 0.00 3.73 12.25
CA ILE A 21 0.19 4.69 13.35
C ILE A 21 0.82 5.98 12.82
N ALA A 22 1.87 5.87 11.99
CA ALA A 22 2.56 7.00 11.40
C ALA A 22 1.60 7.87 10.57
N THR A 23 0.84 7.25 9.66
CA THR A 23 -0.17 7.92 8.85
C THR A 23 -1.26 8.55 9.71
N TYR A 24 -1.66 7.90 10.81
CA TYR A 24 -2.63 8.49 11.74
C TYR A 24 -2.06 9.74 12.42
N LEU A 25 -0.81 9.71 12.88
CA LEU A 25 -0.16 10.87 13.51
C LEU A 25 -0.03 12.04 12.53
N GLU A 26 0.37 11.78 11.30
CA GLU A 26 0.53 12.81 10.30
C GLU A 26 -0.81 13.40 9.84
N VAL A 27 -1.76 12.53 9.46
CA VAL A 27 -3.04 12.99 8.91
C VAL A 27 -3.95 13.53 10.00
N ALA A 28 -4.17 12.79 11.08
CA ALA A 28 -5.16 13.16 12.08
C ALA A 28 -4.62 14.09 13.17
N ARG A 29 -3.32 13.98 13.50
CA ARG A 29 -2.68 14.81 14.55
C ARG A 29 -1.76 15.90 14.00
N ARG A 30 -1.45 15.94 12.70
CA ARG A 30 -0.51 16.89 12.08
C ARG A 30 0.90 16.82 12.69
N ILE A 31 1.28 15.66 13.21
CA ILE A 31 2.62 15.42 13.73
C ILE A 31 3.43 14.76 12.61
N HIS A 32 4.40 15.49 12.07
CA HIS A 32 5.28 14.96 11.03
C HIS A 32 6.30 14.00 11.64
N VAL A 33 6.19 12.72 11.28
CA VAL A 33 7.14 11.69 11.69
C VAL A 33 8.17 11.54 10.58
N ASN A 34 9.38 12.05 10.80
CA ASN A 34 10.47 11.90 9.85
C ASN A 34 11.21 10.58 10.11
N PHE A 35 11.04 9.60 9.23
CA PHE A 35 11.69 8.29 9.32
C PHE A 35 13.19 8.29 8.96
N GLY A 36 13.72 9.45 8.57
CA GLY A 36 15.11 9.65 8.18
C GLY A 36 15.32 9.58 6.67
N ARG A 37 16.55 9.85 6.22
CA ARG A 37 16.92 9.86 4.79
C ARG A 37 16.92 8.48 4.15
N TYR A 38 17.14 7.46 4.97
CA TYR A 38 17.00 6.05 4.65
C TYR A 38 16.12 5.49 5.77
N ASP A 39 15.06 4.76 5.47
CA ASP A 39 14.06 4.30 6.45
C ASP A 39 14.60 3.33 7.53
N TYR A 40 15.90 3.31 7.81
CA TYR A 40 16.59 2.38 8.71
C TYR A 40 15.99 2.39 10.13
N ARG A 41 15.46 3.51 10.61
CA ARG A 41 14.79 3.60 11.91
C ARG A 41 13.52 2.76 11.94
N LEU A 42 12.77 2.79 10.84
CA LEU A 42 11.56 2.02 10.64
C LEU A 42 11.87 0.52 10.54
N PHE A 43 12.88 0.15 9.75
CA PHE A 43 13.40 -1.22 9.65
C PHE A 43 13.88 -1.78 11.01
N LEU A 44 14.59 -0.95 11.79
CA LEU A 44 15.07 -1.33 13.12
C LEU A 44 13.91 -1.63 14.08
N MET A 45 12.89 -0.75 14.14
CA MET A 45 11.72 -0.96 15.00
C MET A 45 10.99 -2.26 14.67
N MET A 46 10.79 -2.57 13.38
CA MET A 46 10.15 -3.82 12.94
C MET A 46 10.97 -5.05 13.31
N THR A 47 12.29 -4.96 13.11
CA THR A 47 13.21 -6.04 13.43
C THR A 47 13.18 -6.34 14.93
N VAL A 48 13.24 -5.31 15.78
CA VAL A 48 13.19 -5.46 17.24
C VAL A 48 11.87 -6.09 17.69
N LEU A 49 10.71 -5.62 17.20
CA LEU A 49 9.40 -6.18 17.56
C LEU A 49 9.25 -7.64 17.10
N THR A 50 9.78 -7.97 15.93
CA THR A 50 9.75 -9.34 15.39
C THR A 50 10.62 -10.25 16.24
N PHE A 51 11.85 -9.84 16.56
CA PHE A 51 12.73 -10.61 17.44
C PHE A 51 12.11 -10.81 18.82
N LEU A 52 11.53 -9.77 19.44
CA LEU A 52 10.92 -9.88 20.75
C LEU A 52 9.75 -10.87 20.79
N SER A 53 8.98 -10.99 19.70
CA SER A 53 7.84 -11.91 19.62
C SER A 53 8.22 -13.36 19.28
N VAL A 54 9.30 -13.58 18.51
CA VAL A 54 9.73 -14.93 18.06
C VAL A 54 10.76 -15.55 18.99
N PHE A 55 11.67 -14.76 19.56
CA PHE A 55 12.80 -15.25 20.36
C PHE A 55 12.41 -16.16 21.54
N PRO A 56 11.35 -15.86 22.33
CA PRO A 56 10.94 -16.75 23.42
C PRO A 56 10.59 -18.17 22.96
N LYS A 57 9.98 -18.33 21.78
CA LYS A 57 9.61 -19.64 21.23
C LYS A 57 10.82 -20.48 20.84
N VAL A 58 11.82 -19.83 20.27
CA VAL A 58 13.07 -20.46 19.85
C VAL A 58 13.83 -20.94 21.09
N MET A 59 13.94 -20.08 22.10
CA MET A 59 14.68 -20.40 23.34
C MET A 59 14.01 -21.49 24.18
N LEU A 60 12.68 -21.51 24.22
CA LEU A 60 11.92 -22.51 24.98
C LEU A 60 11.69 -23.82 24.20
N THR A 61 12.17 -23.94 22.96
CA THR A 61 12.03 -25.12 22.09
C THR A 61 10.58 -25.60 21.94
N THR A 62 9.63 -24.66 21.87
CA THR A 62 8.19 -24.96 21.91
C THR A 62 7.62 -25.44 20.57
N TYR A 63 8.42 -25.42 19.50
CA TYR A 63 8.02 -25.91 18.18
C TYR A 63 7.89 -27.44 18.16
N GLY A 64 6.89 -27.94 17.44
CA GLY A 64 6.64 -29.35 17.24
C GLY A 64 5.75 -29.65 16.03
N PRO A 65 5.59 -30.93 15.70
CA PRO A 65 4.72 -31.34 14.61
C PRO A 65 3.25 -31.07 14.97
N HIS A 66 2.56 -30.37 14.08
CA HIS A 66 1.11 -30.27 13.98
C HIS A 66 0.72 -31.01 12.69
N LEU A 67 -0.44 -31.66 12.61
CA LEU A 67 -0.80 -32.61 11.53
C LEU A 67 -0.21 -32.32 10.14
N TYR A 68 -0.34 -31.09 9.63
CA TYR A 68 0.11 -30.70 8.29
C TYR A 68 1.31 -29.72 8.28
N TRP A 69 1.80 -29.23 9.43
CA TRP A 69 2.94 -28.30 9.52
C TRP A 69 3.59 -28.27 10.90
N CYS A 70 4.76 -27.66 11.02
CA CYS A 70 5.39 -27.43 12.32
C CYS A 70 4.85 -26.16 12.98
N ALA A 71 4.31 -26.27 14.20
CA ALA A 71 3.77 -25.14 14.98
C ALA A 71 4.06 -25.32 16.48
N GLU A 72 3.68 -24.33 17.28
CA GLU A 72 3.90 -24.35 18.72
C GLU A 72 3.02 -25.40 19.43
N LYS A 73 3.66 -26.25 20.26
CA LYS A 73 3.02 -27.36 20.98
C LYS A 73 2.09 -26.90 22.10
N ASN A 74 2.30 -25.73 22.67
CA ASN A 74 1.43 -25.24 23.74
C ASN A 74 0.32 -24.39 23.13
N SER A 75 -0.94 -24.81 23.27
CA SER A 75 -2.09 -24.09 22.70
C SER A 75 -2.23 -22.67 23.24
N LEU A 76 -1.90 -22.43 24.51
CA LEU A 76 -1.94 -21.09 25.11
C LEU A 76 -0.84 -20.20 24.53
N THR A 77 0.41 -20.69 24.45
CA THR A 77 1.52 -19.91 23.92
C THR A 77 1.33 -19.60 22.43
N ASN A 78 0.84 -20.59 21.66
CA ASN A 78 0.49 -20.39 20.25
C ASN A 78 -0.59 -19.32 20.09
N PHE A 79 -1.67 -19.39 20.88
CA PHE A 79 -2.74 -18.40 20.87
C PHE A 79 -2.23 -17.00 21.20
N LEU A 80 -1.51 -16.85 22.32
CA LEU A 80 -0.94 -15.56 22.74
C LEU A 80 0.00 -14.99 21.67
N SER A 81 0.83 -15.83 21.07
CA SER A 81 1.74 -15.37 20.03
C SER A 81 1.01 -14.88 18.77
N ILE A 82 0.00 -15.62 18.30
CA ILE A 82 -0.80 -15.18 17.14
C ILE A 82 -1.55 -13.88 17.48
N MET A 83 -2.07 -13.74 18.70
CA MET A 83 -2.71 -12.49 19.12
C MET A 83 -1.73 -11.31 19.14
N ILE A 84 -0.50 -11.50 19.61
CA ILE A 84 0.53 -10.44 19.63
C ILE A 84 1.00 -10.07 18.21
N THR A 85 1.23 -11.07 17.36
CA THR A 85 1.84 -10.88 16.03
C THR A 85 0.83 -10.56 14.93
N VAL A 86 -0.45 -10.86 15.11
CA VAL A 86 -1.52 -10.68 14.11
C VAL A 86 -2.67 -9.87 14.69
N GLY A 87 -3.22 -10.30 15.83
CA GLY A 87 -4.41 -9.68 16.43
C GLY A 87 -4.23 -8.20 16.79
N ILE A 88 -3.18 -7.87 17.54
CA ILE A 88 -2.87 -6.48 17.95
C ILE A 88 -2.56 -5.60 16.73
N PRO A 89 -1.71 -6.00 15.77
CA PRO A 89 -1.48 -5.24 14.54
C PRO A 89 -2.76 -4.95 13.75
N ILE A 90 -3.65 -5.94 13.59
CA ILE A 90 -4.92 -5.76 12.88
C ILE A 90 -5.82 -4.77 13.60
N LEU A 91 -6.02 -4.97 14.91
CA LEU A 91 -6.88 -4.11 15.70
C LEU A 91 -6.38 -2.66 15.67
N THR A 92 -5.07 -2.46 15.88
CA THR A 92 -4.42 -1.15 15.83
C THR A 92 -4.58 -0.51 14.45
N THR A 93 -4.34 -1.25 13.38
CA THR A 93 -4.49 -0.78 11.99
C THR A 93 -5.92 -0.33 11.70
N ILE A 94 -6.91 -1.13 12.09
CA ILE A 94 -8.34 -0.80 11.92
C ILE A 94 -8.69 0.48 12.70
N ILE A 95 -8.28 0.58 13.96
CA ILE A 95 -8.56 1.76 14.79
C ILE A 95 -7.92 3.01 14.19
N CYS A 96 -6.64 2.95 13.82
CA CYS A 96 -5.94 4.05 13.15
C CYS A 96 -6.69 4.48 11.88
N PHE A 97 -7.09 3.51 11.04
CA PHE A 97 -7.76 3.80 9.78
C PHE A 97 -9.15 4.43 9.97
N ILE A 98 -9.95 3.93 10.92
CA ILE A 98 -11.25 4.52 11.27
C ILE A 98 -11.06 5.97 11.72
N ARG A 99 -10.09 6.23 12.59
CA ARG A 99 -9.80 7.59 13.09
C ARG A 99 -9.34 8.52 11.99
N ILE A 100 -8.52 8.04 11.05
CA ILE A 100 -8.11 8.80 9.86
C ILE A 100 -9.35 9.18 9.05
N ARG A 101 -10.23 8.23 8.73
CA ARG A 101 -11.43 8.47 7.93
C ARG A 101 -12.39 9.46 8.59
N ILE A 102 -12.59 9.37 9.90
CA ILE A 102 -13.39 10.34 10.67
C ILE A 102 -12.77 11.74 10.58
N SER A 103 -11.45 11.85 10.77
CA SER A 103 -10.74 13.13 10.67
C SER A 103 -10.89 13.77 9.28
N LEU A 104 -10.74 12.98 8.22
CA LEU A 104 -10.94 13.44 6.84
C LEU A 104 -12.39 13.84 6.58
N ALA A 105 -13.36 13.04 7.03
CA ALA A 105 -14.78 13.36 6.86
C ALA A 105 -15.14 14.69 7.52
N LYS A 106 -14.61 14.95 8.72
CA LYS A 106 -14.78 16.24 9.41
C LYS A 106 -14.19 17.40 8.59
N ARG A 107 -12.99 17.24 8.02
CA ARG A 107 -12.37 18.26 7.15
C ARG A 107 -13.14 18.49 5.87
N ARG A 108 -13.67 17.42 5.28
CA ARG A 108 -14.49 17.49 4.07
C ARG A 108 -15.78 18.24 4.33
N PHE A 109 -16.44 17.97 5.46
CA PHE A 109 -17.66 18.68 5.86
C PHE A 109 -17.41 20.19 6.02
N ILE A 110 -16.35 20.59 6.73
CA ILE A 110 -16.00 22.00 6.90
C ILE A 110 -15.69 22.66 5.54
N ARG A 111 -14.96 21.96 4.65
CA ARG A 111 -14.67 22.47 3.30
C ARG A 111 -15.92 22.64 2.45
N LEU A 112 -16.83 21.67 2.45
CA LEU A 112 -18.07 21.74 1.68
C LEU A 112 -18.95 22.91 2.16
N ASN A 113 -19.06 23.11 3.48
CA ASN A 113 -19.81 24.23 4.04
C ASN A 113 -19.23 25.59 3.64
N ASN A 114 -17.91 25.69 3.48
CA ASN A 114 -17.25 26.90 2.98
C ASN A 114 -17.32 27.02 1.44
N ALA A 115 -17.35 25.90 0.71
CA ALA A 115 -17.35 25.88 -0.74
C ALA A 115 -18.72 26.17 -1.36
N ASP A 116 -19.82 25.95 -0.62
CA ASP A 116 -21.16 26.44 -1.02
C ASP A 116 -21.21 27.98 -1.15
N LEU A 117 -20.28 28.70 -0.53
CA LEU A 117 -20.11 30.15 -0.71
C LEU A 117 -19.34 30.51 -2.01
N VAL A 118 -18.60 29.56 -2.60
CA VAL A 118 -17.64 29.79 -3.70
C VAL A 118 -18.03 29.01 -4.99
N GLY A 119 -18.95 28.05 -4.91
CA GLY A 119 -19.50 27.33 -6.06
C GLY A 119 -18.69 26.12 -6.54
N ASP A 120 -17.65 25.68 -5.82
CA ASP A 120 -16.81 24.53 -6.23
C ASP A 120 -17.04 23.30 -5.34
N ARG A 121 -17.84 22.34 -5.82
CA ARG A 121 -18.39 21.25 -4.98
C ARG A 121 -17.69 19.89 -5.08
N THR A 122 -16.61 19.74 -5.84
CA THR A 122 -16.17 18.37 -6.24
C THR A 122 -14.73 17.98 -5.98
N VAL A 123 -13.89 18.89 -5.47
CA VAL A 123 -12.46 18.59 -5.32
C VAL A 123 -12.19 17.75 -4.06
N LYS A 124 -12.01 16.43 -4.25
CA LYS A 124 -11.35 15.58 -3.24
C LYS A 124 -9.92 16.06 -3.07
N THR A 125 -9.44 16.14 -1.83
CA THR A 125 -8.02 16.42 -1.61
C THR A 125 -7.17 15.23 -2.02
N GLU A 126 -5.94 15.52 -2.41
CA GLU A 126 -4.90 14.52 -2.63
C GLU A 126 -4.78 13.55 -1.44
N GLU A 127 -4.83 14.07 -0.20
CA GLU A 127 -4.88 13.27 1.04
C GLU A 127 -6.01 12.22 1.02
N GLU A 128 -7.23 12.61 0.62
CA GLU A 128 -8.40 11.71 0.59
C GLU A 128 -8.27 10.62 -0.47
N ILE A 129 -7.68 10.95 -1.62
CA ILE A 129 -7.43 10.01 -2.71
C ILE A 129 -6.40 8.97 -2.27
N ILE A 130 -5.26 9.42 -1.72
CA ILE A 130 -4.18 8.55 -1.23
C ILE A 130 -4.72 7.62 -0.14
N ILE A 131 -5.46 8.14 0.84
CA ILE A 131 -5.98 7.33 1.94
C ILE A 131 -7.05 6.34 1.45
N GLY A 132 -7.83 6.70 0.43
CA GLY A 132 -8.74 5.78 -0.26
C GLY A 132 -8.00 4.63 -0.95
N LYS A 133 -6.83 4.89 -1.55
CA LYS A 133 -5.96 3.86 -2.13
C LYS A 133 -5.43 2.93 -1.01
N VAL A 134 -4.92 3.49 0.08
CA VAL A 134 -4.42 2.74 1.26
C VAL A 134 -5.52 1.89 1.92
N ALA A 135 -6.77 2.37 1.95
CA ALA A 135 -7.92 1.65 2.49
C ALA A 135 -8.08 0.24 1.90
N ARG A 136 -7.84 0.11 0.59
CA ARG A 136 -7.98 -1.17 -0.13
C ARG A 136 -6.91 -2.17 0.27
N TYR A 137 -5.69 -1.70 0.52
CA TYR A 137 -4.61 -2.55 1.04
C TYR A 137 -4.93 -3.00 2.47
N VAL A 138 -5.43 -2.10 3.33
CA VAL A 138 -5.85 -2.45 4.69
C VAL A 138 -6.98 -3.49 4.67
N LEU A 139 -7.94 -3.37 3.75
CA LEU A 139 -9.01 -4.36 3.61
C LEU A 139 -8.48 -5.75 3.24
N VAL A 140 -7.57 -5.84 2.27
CA VAL A 140 -6.93 -7.11 1.89
C VAL A 140 -6.16 -7.71 3.06
N PHE A 141 -5.40 -6.87 3.79
CA PHE A 141 -4.67 -7.29 4.99
C PHE A 141 -5.61 -7.89 6.04
N VAL A 142 -6.71 -7.22 6.38
CA VAL A 142 -7.68 -7.73 7.36
C VAL A 142 -8.28 -9.07 6.89
N LEU A 143 -8.71 -9.15 5.62
CA LEU A 143 -9.32 -10.36 5.07
C LEU A 143 -8.37 -11.55 5.03
N GLN A 144 -7.09 -11.34 4.73
CA GLN A 144 -6.07 -12.39 4.70
C GLN A 144 -5.88 -13.07 6.07
N TYR A 145 -5.93 -12.30 7.16
CA TYR A 145 -5.58 -12.79 8.49
C TYR A 145 -6.78 -13.20 9.36
N ILE A 146 -8.02 -12.92 8.95
CA ILE A 146 -9.22 -13.43 9.64
C ILE A 146 -9.19 -14.97 9.81
N PRO A 147 -8.91 -15.78 8.77
CA PRO A 147 -8.82 -17.23 8.92
C PRO A 147 -7.80 -17.67 9.98
N MET A 148 -6.68 -16.93 10.11
CA MET A 148 -5.64 -17.22 11.09
C MET A 148 -6.08 -16.93 12.52
N LEU A 149 -6.82 -15.83 12.74
CA LEU A 149 -7.40 -15.54 14.06
C LEU A 149 -8.45 -16.59 14.45
N VAL A 150 -9.31 -16.99 13.51
CA VAL A 150 -10.31 -18.05 13.74
C VAL A 150 -9.62 -19.37 14.10
N PHE A 151 -8.57 -19.75 13.38
CA PHE A 151 -7.78 -20.94 13.70
C PHE A 151 -7.18 -20.88 15.10
N ALA A 152 -6.55 -19.76 15.47
CA ALA A 152 -5.96 -19.60 16.80
C ALA A 152 -6.98 -19.77 17.92
N ILE A 153 -8.16 -19.16 17.77
CA ILE A 153 -9.27 -19.28 18.72
C ILE A 153 -9.76 -20.74 18.82
N LEU A 154 -9.90 -21.43 17.69
CA LEU A 154 -10.36 -22.83 17.67
C LEU A 154 -9.38 -23.78 18.35
N VAL A 155 -8.08 -23.65 18.07
CA VAL A 155 -7.02 -24.43 18.73
C VAL A 155 -7.02 -24.16 20.24
N PHE A 156 -7.19 -22.91 20.64
CA PHE A 156 -7.23 -22.51 22.04
C PHE A 156 -8.43 -23.12 22.78
N ILE A 157 -9.65 -22.94 22.25
CA ILE A 157 -10.90 -23.41 22.87
C ILE A 157 -10.93 -24.94 22.96
N ARG A 158 -10.60 -25.63 21.86
CA ARG A 158 -10.69 -27.11 21.85
C ARG A 158 -9.55 -27.78 22.61
N ARG A 159 -8.50 -27.02 22.97
CA ARG A 159 -7.27 -27.53 23.59
C ARG A 159 -6.72 -28.79 22.91
N SER A 160 -7.01 -28.91 21.61
CA SER A 160 -6.73 -30.09 20.82
C SER A 160 -5.94 -29.66 19.60
N HIS A 161 -4.79 -30.29 19.41
CA HIS A 161 -3.96 -30.12 18.22
C HIS A 161 -4.61 -30.74 16.97
N GLN A 162 -5.70 -31.46 17.14
CA GLN A 162 -6.44 -32.11 16.07
C GLN A 162 -7.62 -31.22 15.65
N THR A 163 -7.29 -30.06 15.07
CA THR A 163 -8.31 -29.22 14.45
C THR A 163 -8.78 -29.84 13.15
N GLN A 164 -10.03 -29.55 12.78
CA GLN A 164 -10.65 -30.09 11.57
C GLN A 164 -9.93 -29.58 10.32
N THR A 165 -9.72 -30.46 9.32
CA THR A 165 -8.94 -30.20 8.09
C THR A 165 -9.37 -28.92 7.36
N TRP A 166 -10.66 -28.56 7.39
CA TRP A 166 -11.17 -27.34 6.74
C TRP A 166 -10.48 -26.06 7.24
N SER A 167 -10.09 -25.99 8.52
CA SER A 167 -9.43 -24.81 9.11
C SER A 167 -8.04 -24.57 8.52
N TYR A 168 -7.33 -25.65 8.18
CA TYR A 168 -6.04 -25.62 7.51
C TYR A 168 -6.17 -25.11 6.07
N VAL A 169 -7.19 -25.57 5.34
CA VAL A 169 -7.47 -25.14 3.96
C VAL A 169 -7.78 -23.64 3.92
N LEU A 170 -8.61 -23.14 4.84
CA LEU A 170 -8.91 -21.72 4.94
C LEU A 170 -7.68 -20.85 5.24
N LEU A 171 -6.75 -21.36 6.06
CA LEU A 171 -5.49 -20.68 6.35
C LEU A 171 -4.62 -20.53 5.10
N ILE A 172 -4.41 -21.61 4.36
CA ILE A 172 -3.62 -21.61 3.12
C ILE A 172 -4.27 -20.68 2.08
N PHE A 173 -5.59 -20.74 1.94
CA PHE A 173 -6.34 -19.87 1.06
C PHE A 173 -6.19 -18.39 1.46
N GLY A 174 -6.38 -18.07 2.74
CA GLY A 174 -6.20 -16.71 3.27
C GLY A 174 -4.82 -16.14 2.95
N PHE A 175 -3.76 -16.90 3.26
CA PHE A 175 -2.39 -16.49 2.96
C PHE A 175 -2.14 -16.23 1.48
N SER A 176 -2.65 -17.11 0.61
CA SER A 176 -2.48 -17.00 -0.85
C SER A 176 -3.24 -15.80 -1.42
N CYS A 177 -4.47 -15.58 -0.95
CA CYS A 177 -5.31 -14.48 -1.40
C CYS A 177 -4.75 -13.10 -1.01
N GLY A 178 -4.03 -12.99 0.10
CA GLY A 178 -3.44 -11.70 0.49
C GLY A 178 -2.37 -11.20 -0.47
N GLY A 179 -1.48 -12.08 -0.92
CA GLY A 179 -0.48 -11.74 -1.94
C GLY A 179 -1.13 -11.29 -3.26
N ILE A 180 -2.11 -12.07 -3.72
CA ILE A 180 -2.87 -11.76 -4.94
C ILE A 180 -3.62 -10.43 -4.79
N GLY A 181 -4.29 -10.21 -3.67
CA GLY A 181 -5.04 -8.99 -3.39
C GLY A 181 -4.16 -7.74 -3.38
N ASN A 182 -2.95 -7.84 -2.80
CA ASN A 182 -1.98 -6.75 -2.83
C ASN A 182 -1.47 -6.47 -4.25
N ALA A 183 -1.21 -7.50 -5.06
CA ALA A 183 -0.82 -7.33 -6.46
C ALA A 183 -1.93 -6.66 -7.29
N ILE A 184 -3.19 -7.06 -7.11
CA ILE A 184 -4.34 -6.43 -7.77
C ILE A 184 -4.44 -4.95 -7.37
N ASN A 185 -4.34 -4.65 -6.08
CA ASN A 185 -4.38 -3.27 -5.59
C ASN A 185 -3.24 -2.42 -6.16
N PHE A 186 -2.05 -2.99 -6.32
CA PHE A 186 -0.90 -2.35 -6.94
C PHE A 186 -1.19 -1.96 -8.39
N ILE A 187 -1.63 -2.92 -9.21
CA ILE A 187 -1.99 -2.68 -10.62
C ILE A 187 -3.09 -1.63 -10.76
N LEU A 188 -4.13 -1.70 -9.92
CA LEU A 188 -5.20 -0.70 -9.90
C LEU A 188 -4.69 0.68 -9.49
N SER A 189 -3.73 0.74 -8.58
CA SER A 189 -3.17 2.02 -8.13
C SER A 189 -2.30 2.70 -9.19
N GLU A 190 -1.59 1.94 -10.02
CA GLU A 190 -0.82 2.47 -11.15
C GLU A 190 -1.73 2.95 -12.27
N ARG A 191 -2.76 2.17 -12.64
CA ARG A 191 -3.71 2.57 -13.70
C ARG A 191 -4.40 3.91 -13.40
N LEU A 192 -4.67 4.19 -12.12
CA LEU A 192 -5.28 5.46 -11.71
C LEU A 192 -4.31 6.66 -11.87
N LYS A 193 -2.99 6.46 -11.71
CA LYS A 193 -2.00 7.53 -11.93
C LYS A 193 -1.94 7.94 -13.40
N THR A 194 -1.98 6.98 -14.32
CA THR A 194 -1.95 7.26 -15.76
C THR A 194 -3.17 8.05 -16.22
N THR A 195 -4.35 7.79 -15.65
CA THR A 195 -5.57 8.54 -15.98
C THR A 195 -5.56 9.97 -15.44
N GLU A 196 -5.01 10.20 -14.24
CA GLU A 196 -4.86 11.56 -13.67
C GLU A 196 -3.88 12.42 -14.49
N VAL A 197 -2.73 11.86 -14.91
CA VAL A 197 -1.78 12.56 -15.80
C VAL A 197 -2.43 12.94 -17.13
N LYS A 198 -3.21 12.02 -17.72
CA LYS A 198 -3.87 12.27 -19.01
C LYS A 198 -4.97 13.35 -18.96
N ILE A 199 -5.53 13.63 -17.78
CA ILE A 199 -6.52 14.69 -17.56
C ILE A 199 -5.85 16.03 -17.24
N THR A 200 -4.62 16.01 -16.71
CA THR A 200 -3.87 17.20 -16.29
C THR A 200 -3.03 17.80 -17.43
N ASP A 201 -2.90 17.13 -18.57
CA ASP A 201 -2.39 17.69 -19.83
C ASP A 201 -3.56 18.16 -20.74
N PRO A 202 -4.04 19.42 -20.61
CA PRO A 202 -5.06 19.97 -21.50
C PRO A 202 -4.54 20.20 -22.94
N ASP A 203 -3.22 20.24 -23.16
CA ASP A 203 -2.65 20.48 -24.50
C ASP A 203 -2.81 19.28 -25.45
N PHE A 204 -2.83 18.04 -24.93
CA PHE A 204 -3.00 16.86 -25.78
C PHE A 204 -4.44 16.69 -26.30
N SER A 205 -5.42 17.28 -25.61
CA SER A 205 -6.83 17.22 -26.01
C SER A 205 -7.17 18.22 -27.13
N LEU A 206 -6.42 19.31 -27.25
CA LEU A 206 -6.56 20.31 -28.32
C LEU A 206 -5.95 19.84 -29.65
N GLU A 207 -4.89 19.03 -29.61
CA GLU A 207 -4.24 18.52 -30.82
C GLU A 207 -5.15 17.53 -31.59
N ILE A 208 -5.92 16.70 -30.88
CA ILE A 208 -6.86 15.76 -31.52
C ILE A 208 -8.12 16.47 -32.06
N LEU A 209 -8.57 17.57 -31.43
CA LEU A 209 -9.73 18.33 -31.91
C LEU A 209 -9.39 19.24 -33.10
N SER A 210 -8.13 19.70 -33.20
CA SER A 210 -7.62 20.47 -34.35
C SER A 210 -7.44 19.61 -35.61
N ILE A 211 -7.06 18.34 -35.46
CA ILE A 211 -6.85 17.43 -36.61
C ILE A 211 -8.18 17.00 -37.26
N LYS A 212 -9.30 17.10 -36.55
CA LYS A 212 -10.60 16.60 -37.04
C LYS A 212 -11.48 17.64 -37.75
N THR A 213 -11.07 18.91 -37.82
CA THR A 213 -11.88 19.99 -38.41
C THR A 213 -11.29 20.69 -39.62
N SER A 214 -10.07 20.33 -40.07
CA SER A 214 -9.56 20.86 -41.35
C SER A 214 -10.00 19.99 -42.53
N PRO A 215 -10.69 20.52 -43.55
CA PRO A 215 -10.79 19.83 -44.85
C PRO A 215 -9.39 19.63 -45.45
N PRO A 216 -9.19 18.60 -46.29
CA PRO A 216 -7.87 18.26 -46.80
C PRO A 216 -7.25 19.46 -47.54
N PRO A 217 -5.99 19.82 -47.25
CA PRO A 217 -5.34 20.93 -47.94
C PRO A 217 -5.03 20.57 -49.39
N ASP A 218 -5.43 21.46 -50.28
CA ASP A 218 -5.11 21.45 -51.70
C ASP A 218 -3.57 21.54 -51.88
N ILE A 219 -3.01 20.59 -52.61
CA ILE A 219 -1.57 20.44 -52.85
C ILE A 219 -1.19 21.41 -53.97
N SER A 220 -1.09 22.70 -53.66
CA SER A 220 -0.52 23.70 -54.57
C SER A 220 -0.09 24.99 -53.87
N SER A 221 0.87 24.91 -52.93
CA SER A 221 1.59 26.13 -52.54
C SER A 221 3.04 25.88 -52.08
N PRO A 222 4.05 26.54 -52.68
CA PRO A 222 5.48 26.30 -52.42
C PRO A 222 6.01 26.85 -51.08
N ALA A 223 5.15 27.34 -50.20
CA ALA A 223 5.56 27.92 -48.91
C ALA A 223 5.89 26.88 -47.82
N LEU A 224 5.38 25.65 -47.91
CA LEU A 224 5.51 24.63 -46.86
C LEU A 224 6.86 23.88 -46.89
N ILE A 225 7.64 24.00 -47.98
CA ILE A 225 8.96 23.37 -48.08
C ILE A 225 10.04 24.19 -47.36
N ARG A 226 9.84 25.51 -47.18
CA ARG A 226 10.81 26.37 -46.47
C ARG A 226 10.82 26.16 -44.96
N LEU A 227 9.67 25.93 -44.33
CA LEU A 227 9.58 25.76 -42.86
C LEU A 227 10.10 24.42 -42.36
N LYS A 228 10.17 23.38 -43.21
CA LYS A 228 10.73 22.07 -42.85
C LYS A 228 12.27 22.05 -42.90
N HIS A 229 12.90 23.03 -43.54
CA HIS A 229 14.36 23.08 -43.69
C HIS A 229 15.05 23.86 -42.56
N GLU A 230 14.34 24.75 -41.85
CA GLU A 230 14.90 25.49 -40.70
C GLU A 230 14.85 24.67 -39.39
N SER A 231 13.87 23.79 -39.20
CA SER A 231 13.74 22.99 -37.97
C SER A 231 14.70 21.81 -37.85
N ILE A 232 15.41 21.44 -38.94
CA ILE A 232 16.44 20.38 -38.92
C ILE A 232 17.80 20.95 -38.49
N LEU A 233 18.02 22.26 -38.59
CA LEU A 233 19.32 22.90 -38.27
C LEU A 233 19.47 23.26 -36.78
N GLU A 234 18.40 23.36 -36.00
CA GLU A 234 18.48 23.61 -34.55
C GLU A 234 18.72 22.34 -33.71
N ILE A 235 18.55 21.13 -34.28
CA ILE A 235 18.66 19.88 -33.51
C ILE A 235 20.11 19.39 -33.37
N ASP A 236 21.06 19.91 -34.17
CA ASP A 236 22.45 19.43 -34.20
C ASP A 236 23.41 20.15 -33.23
N GLN A 237 22.97 21.22 -32.53
CA GLN A 237 23.84 21.99 -31.62
C GLN A 237 23.77 21.59 -30.13
N ASP A 238 22.74 20.85 -29.68
CA ASP A 238 22.55 20.54 -28.26
C ASP A 238 23.07 19.16 -27.79
N ILE A 239 23.74 18.39 -28.65
CA ILE A 239 24.29 17.06 -28.30
C ILE A 239 25.76 17.10 -27.85
N ALA A 240 26.43 18.27 -27.88
CA ALA A 240 27.82 18.42 -27.46
C ALA A 240 27.96 19.08 -26.08
N GLY A 241 27.67 18.34 -25.00
CA GLY A 241 27.72 18.89 -23.64
C GLY A 241 27.90 17.89 -22.50
N PHE A 242 28.86 16.97 -22.60
CA PHE A 242 29.30 16.13 -21.47
C PHE A 242 30.58 16.70 -20.85
N PRO A 243 30.61 17.04 -19.55
CA PRO A 243 31.87 17.16 -18.82
C PRO A 243 32.16 15.90 -18.00
N THR A 244 33.17 15.18 -18.46
CA THR A 244 34.02 14.25 -17.68
C THR A 244 34.88 15.03 -16.68
N ASN A 245 34.92 14.60 -15.40
CA ASN A 245 36.00 14.72 -14.40
C ASN A 245 35.45 14.11 -13.10
N LEU A 246 35.91 13.02 -12.46
CA LEU A 246 37.25 12.45 -12.24
C LEU A 246 38.21 13.37 -11.47
N ARG A 247 37.92 13.55 -10.17
CA ARG A 247 38.89 13.48 -9.07
C ARG A 247 38.19 13.29 -7.73
#